data_AF-A0A4P6UI59-F1
#
_entry.id   AF-A0A4P6UI59-F1
#
_cell.length_a   1.000
_cell.length_b   1.000
_cell.length_c   1.000
_cell.angle_alpha   90.00
_cell.angle_beta   90.00
_cell.angle_gamma   90.00
#
_symmetry.space_group_name_H-M   'P 1'
#
loop_
_entity.id
_entity.type
_entity.pdbx_description
1 polymer ?
#
loop_
_entity_poly.entity_id
_entity_poly.type
_entity_poly.pdbx_seq_one_letter_code
_entity_poly.pdbx_strand_id
1 'polypeptide(L)'
;MLKTVRTTSSCEPRTVKLRLRGVYWNRGNSSEVVRAAVLAGQGLGLSTTFLFEEEMARGEAQLLLADWAVQELLLHLVSPLQRRHSAKVRALGDLVAAAGL
;
A
#
# COMPACT_ATOMS: atom_id res chain seq x y z
N MET A 1 -20.06 4.90 14.20
CA MET A 1 -19.72 3.49 14.50
C MET A 1 -18.22 3.44 14.83
N LEU A 2 -17.89 3.26 16.11
CA LEU A 2 -16.51 3.35 16.61
C LEU A 2 -15.82 2.00 16.38
N LYS A 3 -14.88 1.90 15.44
CA LYS A 3 -14.05 0.68 15.30
C LYS A 3 -12.76 0.87 16.07
N THR A 4 -12.59 0.04 17.09
CA THR A 4 -11.41 -0.04 17.94
C THR A 4 -10.35 -0.85 17.22
N VAL A 5 -9.23 -0.23 16.87
CA VAL A 5 -8.08 -0.96 16.33
C VAL A 5 -7.07 -1.15 17.44
N ARG A 6 -6.62 -2.39 17.62
CA ARG A 6 -5.63 -2.78 18.64
C ARG A 6 -4.28 -2.87 17.96
N THR A 7 -3.31 -2.10 18.41
CA THR A 7 -1.92 -2.15 17.95
C THR A 7 -1.08 -2.94 18.95
N THR A 8 -0.16 -3.79 18.46
CA THR A 8 0.73 -4.62 19.28
C THR A 8 2.19 -4.31 18.97
N SER A 9 2.72 -3.23 19.53
CA SER A 9 4.16 -3.03 19.74
C SER A 9 4.42 -3.01 21.24
N SER A 10 5.22 -3.99 21.70
CA SER A 10 6.12 -4.04 22.89
C SER A 10 5.77 -3.38 24.24
N CYS A 11 4.65 -2.68 24.43
CA CYS A 11 4.32 -1.98 25.67
C CYS A 11 2.80 -1.75 25.74
N GLU A 12 2.07 -2.79 26.15
CA GLU A 12 0.61 -2.83 26.38
C GLU A 12 -0.27 -2.49 25.16
N PRO A 13 -1.29 -3.30 24.81
CA PRO A 13 -2.18 -3.00 23.68
C PRO A 13 -2.96 -1.70 23.92
N ARG A 14 -2.48 -0.60 23.33
CA ARG A 14 -3.12 0.72 23.43
C ARG A 14 -4.22 0.85 22.39
N THR A 15 -5.45 0.94 22.87
CA THR A 15 -6.61 1.26 22.03
C THR A 15 -6.63 2.76 21.76
N VAL A 16 -6.37 3.16 20.51
CA VAL A 16 -6.55 4.55 20.07
C VAL A 16 -7.91 4.67 19.40
N LYS A 17 -8.80 5.48 19.99
CA LYS A 17 -10.12 5.79 19.42
C LYS A 17 -10.00 6.97 18.47
N LEU A 18 -9.91 6.68 17.17
CA LEU A 18 -9.97 7.71 16.13
C LEU A 18 -11.43 8.06 15.85
N ARG A 19 -11.80 9.34 16.01
CA ARG A 19 -13.10 9.85 15.57
C ARG A 19 -12.99 10.19 14.09
N LEU A 20 -13.38 9.26 13.24
CA LEU A 20 -13.49 9.48 11.79
C LEU A 20 -14.68 10.41 11.51
N ARG A 21 -14.45 11.55 10.84
CA ARG A 21 -15.49 12.42 10.29
C ARG A 21 -15.45 12.27 8.77
N GLY A 22 -16.51 11.75 8.14
CA GLY A 22 -16.60 11.62 6.67
C GLY A 22 -16.95 10.21 6.17
N VAL A 23 -16.84 9.99 4.85
CA VAL A 23 -17.07 8.70 4.19
C VAL A 23 -15.84 7.81 4.35
N TYR A 24 -15.85 6.98 5.38
CA TYR A 24 -14.75 6.13 5.83
C TYR A 24 -14.59 4.82 5.02
N TRP A 25 -15.40 4.63 4.00
CA TRP A 25 -15.41 3.43 3.16
C TRP A 25 -15.80 3.81 1.75
N ASN A 26 -14.85 4.42 1.03
CA ASN A 26 -14.97 4.53 -0.42
C ASN A 26 -14.56 3.18 -1.03
N ARG A 27 -15.52 2.43 -1.57
CA ARG A 27 -15.22 1.23 -2.37
C ARG A 27 -14.76 1.66 -3.76
N GLY A 28 -13.55 2.21 -3.82
CA GLY A 28 -12.83 2.37 -5.07
C GLY A 28 -12.32 1.00 -5.53
N ASN A 29 -12.50 0.67 -6.80
CA ASN A 29 -11.85 -0.48 -7.43
C ASN A 29 -10.44 -0.12 -7.97
N SER A 30 -10.02 1.14 -7.80
CA SER A 30 -8.73 1.66 -8.21
C SER A 30 -7.99 2.24 -7.02
N SER A 31 -6.70 1.96 -6.96
CA SER A 31 -5.79 2.50 -5.96
C SER A 31 -5.68 4.03 -6.05
N GLU A 32 -5.85 4.62 -7.22
CA GLU A 32 -5.82 6.08 -7.41
C GLU A 32 -6.99 6.79 -6.71
N VAL A 33 -8.18 6.19 -6.74
CA VAL A 33 -9.36 6.73 -6.04
C VAL A 33 -9.16 6.67 -4.53
N VAL A 34 -8.59 5.58 -4.02
CA VAL A 34 -8.24 5.44 -2.61
C VAL A 34 -7.19 6.47 -2.21
N ARG A 35 -6.15 6.65 -3.02
CA ARG A 35 -5.08 7.63 -2.80
C ARG A 35 -5.62 9.06 -2.76
N ALA A 36 -6.42 9.45 -3.74
CA ALA A 36 -7.04 10.78 -3.77
C ALA A 36 -7.93 11.02 -2.54
N ALA A 37 -8.69 10.02 -2.09
CA ALA A 37 -9.53 10.13 -0.89
C ALA A 37 -8.70 10.30 0.39
N VAL A 38 -7.57 9.57 0.53
CA VAL A 38 -6.65 9.70 1.67
C VAL A 38 -6.04 11.11 1.70
N LEU A 39 -5.55 11.60 0.56
CA LEU A 39 -4.93 12.93 0.48
C LEU A 39 -5.94 14.08 0.64
N ALA A 40 -7.20 13.86 0.27
CA ALA A 40 -8.29 14.78 0.57
C ALA A 40 -8.77 14.73 2.04
N GLY A 41 -8.11 13.94 2.90
CA GLY A 41 -8.45 13.81 4.32
C GLY A 41 -9.78 13.12 4.58
N GLN A 42 -10.29 12.32 3.63
CA GLN A 42 -11.61 11.68 3.74
C GLN A 42 -11.62 10.42 4.63
N GLY A 43 -10.45 9.97 5.12
CA GLY A 43 -10.36 8.86 6.06
C GLY A 43 -9.02 8.12 6.01
N LEU A 44 -9.06 6.84 6.38
CA LEU A 44 -7.93 5.92 6.33
C LEU A 44 -8.02 5.06 5.07
N GLY A 45 -6.87 4.81 4.42
CA GLY A 45 -6.76 3.91 3.29
C GLY A 45 -5.94 2.67 3.64
N LEU A 46 -6.29 1.53 3.02
CA LEU A 46 -5.43 0.35 2.98
C LEU A 46 -4.85 0.26 1.57
N SER A 47 -3.53 0.39 1.45
CA SER A 47 -2.84 0.40 0.15
C SER A 47 -1.41 -0.09 0.30
N THR A 48 -0.73 -0.23 -0.83
CA THR A 48 0.71 -0.52 -0.87
C THR A 48 1.51 0.72 -0.49
N THR A 49 2.62 0.53 0.20
CA THR A 49 3.48 1.61 0.70
C THR A 49 4.09 2.44 -0.43
N PHE A 50 4.52 1.80 -1.51
CA PHE A 50 5.13 2.47 -2.67
C PHE A 50 4.23 3.52 -3.33
N LEU A 51 2.90 3.41 -3.18
CA LEU A 51 1.95 4.36 -3.76
C LEU A 51 1.93 5.72 -3.02
N PHE A 52 2.43 5.73 -1.78
CA PHE A 52 2.42 6.88 -0.88
C PHE A 52 3.83 7.32 -0.46
N GLU A 53 4.90 6.79 -1.07
CA GLU A 53 6.27 7.11 -0.67
C GLU A 53 6.56 8.62 -0.71
N GLU A 54 6.14 9.31 -1.77
CA GLU A 54 6.32 10.76 -1.88
C GLU A 54 5.52 11.52 -0.82
N GLU A 55 4.26 11.15 -0.61
CA GLU A 55 3.37 11.78 0.36
C GLU A 55 3.85 11.54 1.79
N MET A 56 4.39 10.36 2.08
CA MET A 56 5.02 10.05 3.36
C MET A 56 6.29 10.87 3.56
N ALA A 57 7.13 11.02 2.52
CA ALA A 57 8.32 11.85 2.58
C ALA A 57 8.00 13.34 2.81
N ARG A 58 6.86 13.83 2.31
CA ARG A 58 6.36 15.19 2.53
C ARG A 58 5.59 15.36 3.84
N GLY A 59 5.25 14.28 4.53
CA GLY A 59 4.43 14.30 5.75
C GLY A 59 2.93 14.50 5.50
N GLU A 60 2.49 14.35 4.25
CA GLU A 60 1.08 14.43 3.84
C GLU A 60 0.32 13.11 4.12
N ALA A 61 1.05 12.00 4.22
CA ALA A 61 0.52 10.70 4.61
C ALA A 61 1.34 10.10 5.76
N GLN A 62 0.66 9.35 6.64
CA GLN A 62 1.31 8.66 7.75
C GLN A 62 0.88 7.19 7.80
N LEU A 63 1.86 6.29 7.91
CA LEU A 63 1.60 4.87 8.15
C LEU A 63 0.97 4.68 9.55
N LEU A 64 -0.17 4.02 9.58
CA LEU A 64 -0.83 3.59 10.82
C LEU A 64 -0.75 2.08 10.95
N LEU A 65 -0.75 1.60 12.19
CA LEU A 65 -0.77 0.18 12.51
C LEU A 65 0.42 -0.59 11.90
N ALA A 66 1.63 -0.03 11.99
CA ALA A 66 2.83 -0.65 11.43
C ALA A 66 3.06 -2.09 11.94
N ASP A 67 2.61 -2.40 13.16
CA ASP A 67 2.71 -3.74 13.75
C ASP A 67 1.63 -4.72 13.24
N TRP A 68 0.66 -4.24 12.47
CA TRP A 68 -0.40 -5.05 11.89
C TRP A 68 0.00 -5.52 10.49
N ALA A 69 0.59 -6.71 10.43
CA ALA A 69 1.00 -7.31 9.17
C ALA A 69 -0.22 -7.73 8.34
N VAL A 70 -0.31 -7.17 7.14
CA VAL A 70 -1.18 -7.67 6.07
C VAL A 70 -0.40 -8.74 5.31
N GLN A 71 -1.08 -9.73 4.72
CA GLN A 71 -0.42 -10.73 3.91
C GLN A 71 0.39 -10.06 2.78
N GLU A 72 1.67 -10.37 2.70
CA GLU A 72 2.54 -9.90 1.62
C GLU A 72 2.06 -10.44 0.27
N LEU A 73 1.99 -9.56 -0.72
CA LEU A 73 1.66 -9.90 -2.10
C LEU A 73 2.93 -9.92 -2.94
N LEU A 74 3.15 -11.02 -3.65
CA LEU A 74 4.28 -11.16 -4.56
C LEU A 74 4.00 -10.47 -5.89
N LEU A 75 4.97 -9.68 -6.36
CA LEU A 75 4.98 -9.13 -7.71
C LEU A 75 5.75 -10.09 -8.64
N HIS A 76 5.12 -10.50 -9.73
CA HIS A 76 5.70 -11.45 -10.68
C HIS A 76 5.86 -10.84 -12.07
N LEU A 77 7.05 -10.99 -12.66
CA LEU A 77 7.27 -10.73 -14.08
C LEU A 77 6.92 -11.98 -14.89
N VAL A 78 5.82 -11.93 -15.65
CA VAL A 78 5.32 -13.09 -16.41
C VAL A 78 5.42 -12.81 -17.91
N SER A 79 5.92 -13.79 -18.66
CA SER A 79 5.99 -13.75 -20.13
C SER A 79 5.48 -15.06 -20.73
N PRO A 80 4.77 -15.03 -21.88
CA PRO A 80 4.41 -16.24 -22.61
C PRO A 80 5.64 -17.06 -22.98
N LEU A 81 5.55 -18.39 -22.90
CA LEU A 81 6.67 -19.30 -23.14
C LEU A 81 7.34 -19.06 -24.51
N GLN A 82 6.54 -18.80 -25.54
CA GLN A 82 6.99 -18.55 -26.90
C GLN A 82 7.86 -17.28 -27.03
N ARG A 83 7.71 -16.31 -26.11
CA ARG A 83 8.40 -15.01 -26.17
C ARG A 83 9.53 -14.88 -25.15
N ARG A 84 9.66 -15.84 -24.22
CA ARG A 84 10.63 -15.77 -23.11
C ARG A 84 12.09 -15.71 -23.56
N HIS A 85 12.41 -16.24 -24.75
CA HIS A 85 13.77 -16.22 -25.31
C HIS A 85 14.09 -14.98 -26.16
N SER A 86 13.08 -14.15 -26.47
CA SER A 86 13.29 -12.91 -27.24
C SER A 86 14.31 -12.03 -26.53
N ALA A 87 15.26 -11.47 -27.29
CA ALA A 87 16.29 -10.59 -26.75
C ALA A 87 15.68 -9.41 -25.97
N LYS A 88 14.57 -8.83 -26.47
CA LYS A 88 13.87 -7.73 -25.81
C LYS A 88 13.26 -8.13 -24.46
N VAL A 89 12.70 -9.33 -24.38
CA VAL A 89 12.08 -9.84 -23.13
C VAL A 89 13.15 -10.14 -22.08
N ARG A 90 14.27 -10.75 -22.51
CA ARG A 90 15.43 -10.98 -21.64
C ARG A 90 16.02 -9.66 -21.12
N ALA A 91 16.29 -8.71 -22.01
CA ALA A 91 16.81 -7.41 -21.61
C ALA A 91 15.89 -6.68 -20.61
N LEU A 92 14.57 -6.75 -20.77
CA LEU A 92 13.63 -6.21 -19.79
C LEU A 92 13.68 -6.96 -18.46
N GLY A 93 13.74 -8.30 -18.49
CA GLY A 93 13.88 -9.11 -17.28
C GLY A 93 15.16 -8.80 -16.52
N ASP A 94 16.29 -8.68 -17.23
CA ASP A 94 17.59 -8.34 -16.66
C ASP A 94 17.57 -6.92 -16.05
N LEU A 95 16.93 -5.97 -16.71
CA LEU A 95 16.74 -4.61 -16.20
C LEU A 95 15.93 -4.59 -14.90
N VAL A 96 14.81 -5.30 -14.86
CA VAL A 96 13.95 -5.40 -13.68
C VAL A 96 14.69 -6.10 -12.53
N ALA A 97 15.44 -7.16 -12.82
CA ALA A 97 16.24 -7.85 -11.81
C ALA A 97 17.37 -6.96 -11.25
N ALA A 98 18.00 -6.13 -12.08
CA ALA A 98 19.02 -5.19 -11.65
C ALA A 98 18.45 -4.02 -10.83
N ALA A 99 17.17 -3.68 -10.98
CA ALA A 99 16.52 -2.59 -10.26
C ALA A 99 16.24 -2.92 -8.77
N GLY A 100 16.29 -4.19 -8.37
CA GLY A 100 16.11 -4.59 -6.97
C GLY A 100 14.74 -4.26 -6.39
N LEU A 101 13.69 -4.37 -7.23
CA LEU A 101 12.28 -4.29 -6.79
C LEU A 101 11.92 -5.44 -5.84
#